data_AF-A0A820QIF9-F1
#
_entry.id   AF-A0A820QIF9-F1
#
_cell.length_a   1.000
_cell.length_b   1.000
_cell.length_c   1.000
_cell.angle_alpha   90.00
_cell.angle_beta   90.00
_cell.angle_gamma   90.00
#
_symmetry.space_group_name_H-M   'P 1'
#
loop_
_entity.id
_entity.type
_entity.pdbx_description
1 polymer ?
#
loop_
_entity_poly.entity_id
_entity_poly.type
_entity_poly.pdbx_seq_one_letter_code
_entity_poly.pdbx_strand_id
1 'polypeptide(L)'
;MPPLPKSINFEIPTAFSVASSGETFVFFDHLYDKGTRRILAFSSSMQLKHLFSSKLICVDGTFSIVPKLYKQLLIILFFMSICLIITTPVVYALLNDKKTRTYKLLFDALKRKAEEIEMTFEPERIISDFEGGMISTVKKQLPNTTHQGCLFYLYQGLTKQMKKLGLWSSYKDHNDLHLFIKKVMAIVLLKPKVMDHAYQLLLNQYLKQRRLKQFIVQLTKFMFYFQKQWMASSMRSMITFYDVDLKQIIGYNSALQRRAQQNHLSIWALIELLITEETAVRIKHFQLLNGKTRRVNKAVRDDVLEINKKIIEYNQKFEDDEIQLDECLLSLASLVDELVQAALADDFYQKIYPSVASEILLDNLLDFVQDINNRPKESGVDHGTLYKKPNGRQIDSSRRYYLVREPDSTEFNLY
;
A
#
# COMPACT_ATOMS: atom_id res chain seq x y z
N MET A 1 -20.46 6.24 24.06
CA MET A 1 -19.16 6.80 23.63
C MET A 1 -18.67 7.87 24.61
N PRO A 2 -17.36 7.95 24.88
CA PRO A 2 -16.76 9.03 25.68
C PRO A 2 -16.95 10.41 25.04
N PRO A 3 -16.82 11.52 25.81
CA PRO A 3 -16.89 12.86 25.25
C PRO A 3 -15.80 13.08 24.20
N LEU A 4 -16.11 13.84 23.15
CA LEU A 4 -15.15 14.16 22.09
C LEU A 4 -14.06 15.10 22.63
N PRO A 5 -12.77 14.75 22.45
CA PRO A 5 -11.68 15.64 22.83
C PRO A 5 -11.72 16.97 22.08
N LYS A 6 -11.54 18.06 22.82
CA LYS A 6 -11.44 19.42 22.26
C LYS A 6 -9.99 19.82 21.95
N SER A 7 -9.02 19.07 22.46
CA SER A 7 -7.59 19.27 22.24
C SER A 7 -6.90 17.92 22.09
N ILE A 8 -5.64 17.92 21.68
CA ILE A 8 -4.82 16.70 21.60
C ILE A 8 -4.45 16.11 22.98
N ASN A 9 -4.62 16.88 24.06
CA ASN A 9 -4.35 16.46 25.41
C ASN A 9 -5.64 15.87 26.01
N PHE A 10 -5.79 14.56 25.86
CA PHE A 10 -6.95 13.80 26.33
C PHE A 10 -6.51 12.40 26.75
N GLU A 11 -7.19 11.82 27.72
CA GLU A 11 -6.96 10.44 28.12
C GLU A 11 -7.67 9.49 27.16
N ILE A 12 -7.01 8.39 26.80
CA ILE A 12 -7.61 7.33 25.99
C ILE A 12 -8.27 6.35 26.96
N PRO A 13 -9.60 6.18 26.94
CA PRO A 13 -10.24 5.20 27.80
C PRO A 13 -9.79 3.79 27.45
N THR A 14 -9.77 2.89 28.43
CA THR A 14 -9.22 1.53 28.28
C THR A 14 -9.82 0.76 27.09
N ALA A 15 -11.12 0.94 26.82
CA ALA A 15 -11.80 0.31 25.69
C ALA A 15 -11.24 0.72 24.31
N PHE A 16 -10.55 1.87 24.22
CA PHE A 16 -9.91 2.39 23.01
C PHE A 16 -8.40 2.21 23.02
N SER A 17 -7.81 1.64 24.09
CA SER A 17 -6.38 1.35 24.16
C SER A 17 -6.03 -0.11 23.84
N VAL A 18 -7.04 -0.98 23.71
CA VAL A 18 -6.88 -2.42 23.48
C VAL A 18 -7.53 -2.86 22.16
N ALA A 19 -7.01 -3.93 21.57
CA ALA A 19 -7.61 -4.60 20.42
C ALA A 19 -8.78 -5.49 20.88
N SER A 20 -9.57 -6.03 19.95
CA SER A 20 -10.67 -6.96 20.29
C SER A 20 -10.19 -8.23 21.01
N SER A 21 -8.91 -8.59 20.88
CA SER A 21 -8.28 -9.68 21.63
C SER A 21 -8.01 -9.36 23.12
N GLY A 22 -8.25 -8.11 23.56
CA GLY A 22 -7.87 -7.62 24.89
C GLY A 22 -6.40 -7.20 25.00
N GLU A 23 -5.61 -7.39 23.96
CA GLU A 23 -4.20 -7.00 23.90
C GLU A 23 -4.04 -5.48 23.82
N THR A 24 -2.96 -4.94 24.39
CA THR A 24 -2.59 -3.52 24.19
C THR A 24 -2.45 -3.22 22.70
N PHE A 25 -3.19 -2.23 22.21
CA PHE A 25 -3.17 -1.81 20.81
C PHE A 25 -2.50 -0.45 20.63
N VAL A 26 -2.66 0.48 21.58
CA VAL A 26 -1.89 1.72 21.60
C VAL A 26 -0.50 1.42 22.16
N PHE A 27 0.47 1.17 21.28
CA PHE A 27 1.84 0.84 21.70
C PHE A 27 2.71 2.08 21.93
N PHE A 28 2.32 3.23 21.39
CA PHE A 28 3.04 4.48 21.55
C PHE A 28 2.08 5.67 21.66
N ASP A 29 2.15 6.37 22.79
CA ASP A 29 1.44 7.61 23.06
C ASP A 29 2.45 8.62 23.57
N HIS A 30 2.71 9.68 22.80
CA HIS A 30 3.76 10.63 23.12
C HIS A 30 3.38 12.06 22.83
N LEU A 31 3.19 12.84 23.89
CA LEU A 31 3.13 14.30 23.85
C LEU A 31 4.54 14.88 23.72
N TYR A 32 4.73 15.78 22.77
CA TYR A 32 5.98 16.48 22.54
C TYR A 32 5.73 17.94 22.20
N ASP A 33 6.82 18.71 22.00
CA ASP A 33 6.74 20.13 21.69
C ASP A 33 5.96 20.92 22.75
N LYS A 34 6.34 20.70 24.03
CA LYS A 34 5.69 21.28 25.21
C LYS A 34 4.19 20.93 25.32
N GLY A 35 3.81 19.73 24.89
CA GLY A 35 2.43 19.23 24.96
C GLY A 35 1.51 19.79 23.88
N THR A 36 2.05 20.46 22.85
CA THR A 36 1.26 21.00 21.73
C THR A 36 1.11 20.04 20.57
N ARG A 37 1.80 18.89 20.60
CA ARG A 37 1.74 17.82 19.60
C ARG A 37 1.72 16.46 20.28
N ARG A 38 1.07 15.49 19.66
CA ARG A 38 0.94 14.10 20.11
C ARG A 38 1.14 13.13 18.96
N ILE A 39 1.80 12.01 19.23
CA ILE A 39 1.80 10.84 18.35
C ILE A 39 0.99 9.76 19.07
N LEU A 40 -0.01 9.21 18.39
CA LEU A 40 -0.69 7.98 18.80
C LEU A 40 -0.41 6.92 17.76
N ALA A 41 0.25 5.83 18.15
CA ALA A 41 0.52 4.71 17.27
C ALA A 41 -0.13 3.42 17.77
N PHE A 42 -0.70 2.68 16.83
CA PHE A 42 -1.54 1.52 17.05
C PHE A 42 -0.98 0.31 16.30
N SER A 43 -0.82 -0.80 17.01
CA SER A 43 -0.34 -2.09 16.49
C SER A 43 -0.47 -3.15 17.57
N SER A 44 -0.86 -4.37 17.21
CA SER A 44 -0.75 -5.54 18.10
C SER A 44 0.64 -6.16 18.05
N SER A 45 0.99 -7.02 19.01
CA SER A 45 2.28 -7.73 19.00
C SER A 45 2.44 -8.61 17.78
N MET A 46 1.36 -9.21 17.28
CA MET A 46 1.38 -9.98 16.03
C MET A 46 1.76 -9.08 14.85
N GLN A 47 1.16 -7.89 14.75
CA GLN A 47 1.46 -6.94 13.70
C GLN A 47 2.89 -6.39 13.79
N LEU A 48 3.39 -6.07 14.99
CA LEU A 48 4.78 -5.64 15.20
C LEU A 48 5.78 -6.74 14.81
N LYS A 49 5.54 -8.00 15.18
CA LYS A 49 6.37 -9.14 14.74
C LYS A 49 6.40 -9.26 13.21
N HIS A 50 5.27 -9.06 12.55
CA HIS A 50 5.20 -9.01 11.09
C HIS A 50 5.98 -7.84 10.50
N LEU A 51 5.91 -6.66 11.12
CA LEU A 51 6.69 -5.51 10.69
C LEU A 51 8.20 -5.78 10.77
N PHE A 52 8.68 -6.25 11.91
CA PHE A 52 10.12 -6.39 12.17
C PHE A 52 10.74 -7.61 11.46
N SER A 53 9.94 -8.63 11.11
CA SER A 53 10.39 -9.74 10.25
C SER A 53 10.36 -9.41 8.76
N SER A 54 9.84 -8.25 8.37
CA SER A 54 9.67 -7.92 6.96
C SER A 54 10.92 -7.30 6.36
N LYS A 55 11.40 -7.88 5.26
CA LYS A 55 12.46 -7.31 4.42
C LYS A 55 11.99 -6.07 3.65
N LEU A 56 10.69 -5.95 3.45
CA LEU A 56 10.10 -4.91 2.63
C LEU A 56 8.85 -4.36 3.31
N ILE A 57 8.83 -3.06 3.49
CA ILE A 57 7.67 -2.36 4.04
C ILE A 57 7.26 -1.23 3.10
N CYS A 58 5.98 -0.88 3.13
CA CYS A 58 5.48 0.32 2.49
C CYS A 58 4.89 1.27 3.53
N VAL A 59 5.02 2.56 3.28
CA VAL A 59 4.49 3.62 4.14
C VAL A 59 3.64 4.54 3.30
N ASP A 60 2.40 4.75 3.73
CA ASP A 60 1.45 5.63 3.07
C ASP A 60 0.73 6.51 4.09
N GLY A 61 0.24 7.68 3.67
CA GLY A 61 -0.49 8.60 4.53
C GLY A 61 -1.89 8.83 4.00
N THR A 62 -2.90 8.72 4.87
CA THR A 62 -4.28 9.13 4.54
C THR A 62 -4.68 10.39 5.32
N PHE A 63 -5.58 11.18 4.73
CA PHE A 63 -5.95 12.52 5.22
C PHE A 63 -7.46 12.69 5.42
N SER A 64 -8.27 12.07 4.56
CA SER A 64 -9.72 12.36 4.49
C SER A 64 -10.47 11.85 5.71
N ILE A 65 -10.07 10.73 6.30
CA ILE A 65 -10.74 10.12 7.46
C ILE A 65 -10.20 10.62 8.80
N VAL A 66 -9.15 11.45 8.77
CA VAL A 66 -8.37 11.80 9.95
C VAL A 66 -9.13 12.78 10.84
N PRO A 67 -9.17 12.55 12.17
CA PRO A 67 -9.75 13.49 13.11
C PRO A 67 -9.13 14.87 13.00
N LYS A 68 -9.94 15.93 13.12
CA LYS A 68 -9.50 17.32 12.91
C LYS A 68 -8.31 17.76 13.76
N LEU A 69 -8.07 17.10 14.90
CA LEU A 69 -6.93 17.36 15.79
C LEU A 69 -5.59 16.91 15.18
N TYR A 70 -5.60 16.03 14.17
CA TYR A 70 -4.43 15.46 13.52
C TYR A 70 -4.36 15.85 12.04
N LYS A 71 -3.15 15.84 11.48
CA LYS A 71 -2.91 16.20 10.08
C LYS A 71 -2.99 15.00 9.16
N GLN A 72 -2.58 13.83 9.63
CA GLN A 72 -2.57 12.59 8.86
C GLN A 72 -2.64 11.36 9.75
N LEU A 73 -3.10 10.26 9.16
CA LEU A 73 -2.89 8.91 9.65
C LEU A 73 -1.85 8.26 8.74
N LEU A 74 -0.67 8.00 9.28
CA LEU A 74 0.39 7.22 8.63
C LEU A 74 0.07 5.74 8.79
N ILE A 75 0.23 4.95 7.73
CA ILE A 75 0.00 3.52 7.71
C ILE A 75 1.28 2.85 7.22
N ILE A 76 1.78 1.88 8.00
CA ILE A 76 2.87 0.99 7.57
C ILE A 76 2.26 -0.35 7.20
N LEU A 77 2.54 -0.77 5.97
CA LEU A 77 2.07 -2.00 5.36
C LEU A 77 3.24 -2.98 5.26
N PHE A 78 3.02 -4.24 5.63
CA PHE A 78 3.97 -5.31 5.39
C PHE A 78 3.49 -6.25 4.28
N PHE A 79 4.42 -6.91 3.60
CA PHE A 79 4.11 -7.94 2.61
C PHE A 79 4.09 -9.33 3.27
N MET A 80 2.96 -10.02 3.21
CA MET A 80 2.90 -11.42 3.64
C MET A 80 3.59 -12.33 2.60
N SER A 81 4.71 -12.94 3.01
CA SER A 81 5.57 -13.79 2.18
C SER A 81 4.84 -14.95 1.50
N ILE A 82 3.83 -15.53 2.16
CA ILE A 82 3.08 -16.69 1.64
C ILE A 82 2.12 -16.29 0.51
N CYS A 83 1.64 -15.05 0.49
CA CYS A 83 0.66 -14.58 -0.49
C CYS A 83 1.23 -13.63 -1.54
N LEU A 84 2.48 -13.19 -1.39
CA LEU A 84 3.29 -12.39 -2.34
C LEU A 84 2.65 -11.11 -2.92
N ILE A 85 1.45 -10.73 -2.47
CA ILE A 85 0.68 -9.60 -3.02
C ILE A 85 -0.23 -8.95 -1.95
N ILE A 86 -0.25 -9.48 -0.73
CA ILE A 86 -1.09 -8.93 0.33
C ILE A 86 -0.23 -8.03 1.19
N THR A 87 -0.29 -6.74 0.87
CA THR A 87 0.04 -5.64 1.77
C THR A 87 -1.01 -5.57 2.86
N THR A 88 -0.54 -5.73 4.10
CA THR A 88 -1.38 -5.78 5.28
C THR A 88 -0.97 -4.65 6.21
N PRO A 89 -1.91 -3.84 6.72
CA PRO A 89 -1.57 -2.80 7.66
C PRO A 89 -1.13 -3.41 8.98
N VAL A 90 0.02 -2.96 9.47
CA VAL A 90 0.61 -3.42 10.74
C VAL A 90 0.82 -2.29 11.71
N VAL A 91 1.01 -1.07 11.25
CA VAL A 91 1.09 0.10 12.13
C VAL A 91 0.22 1.20 11.57
N TYR A 92 -0.54 1.81 12.46
CA TYR A 92 -1.23 3.07 12.22
C TYR A 92 -0.64 4.13 13.14
N ALA A 93 -0.39 5.33 12.66
CA ALA A 93 0.10 6.42 13.51
C ALA A 93 -0.60 7.75 13.17
N LEU A 94 -1.29 8.32 14.14
CA LEU A 94 -1.87 9.66 14.07
C LEU A 94 -0.81 10.71 14.36
N LEU A 95 -0.59 11.62 13.40
CA LEU A 95 0.47 12.62 13.45
C LEU A 95 -0.10 14.03 13.25
N ASN A 96 0.35 15.01 14.03
CA ASN A 96 -0.05 16.42 13.85
C ASN A 96 0.69 17.13 12.70
N ASP A 97 1.75 16.55 12.16
CA ASP A 97 2.42 17.08 10.96
C ASP A 97 3.16 16.00 10.16
N LYS A 98 3.88 16.48 9.15
CA LYS A 98 4.65 15.75 8.14
C LYS A 98 6.16 16.04 8.26
N LYS A 99 6.63 16.42 9.45
CA LYS A 99 8.02 16.86 9.66
C LYS A 99 8.92 15.69 10.02
N THR A 100 10.19 15.78 9.63
CA THR A 100 11.24 14.81 9.97
C THR A 100 11.32 14.52 11.47
N ARG A 101 11.13 15.52 12.34
CA ARG A 101 11.15 15.32 13.80
C ARG A 101 10.06 14.33 14.24
N THR A 102 8.86 14.46 13.68
CA THR A 102 7.69 13.64 14.03
C THR A 102 7.88 12.20 13.59
N TYR A 103 8.31 11.98 12.35
CA TYR A 103 8.63 10.63 11.88
C TYR A 103 9.81 10.01 12.62
N LYS A 104 10.84 10.80 12.95
CA LYS A 104 11.95 10.35 13.78
C LYS A 104 11.45 9.79 15.11
N LEU A 105 10.59 10.51 15.82
CA LEU A 105 10.02 10.05 17.09
C LEU A 105 9.25 8.72 16.93
N LEU A 106 8.48 8.57 15.86
CA LEU A 106 7.76 7.33 15.57
C LEU A 106 8.73 6.18 15.26
N PHE A 107 9.76 6.39 14.44
CA PHE A 107 10.74 5.36 14.09
C PHE A 107 11.60 4.97 15.29
N ASP A 108 11.96 5.92 16.15
CA ASP A 108 12.65 5.65 17.43
C ASP A 108 11.75 4.80 18.36
N ALA A 109 10.44 5.03 18.36
CA ALA A 109 9.49 4.18 19.10
C ALA A 109 9.41 2.76 18.52
N LEU A 110 9.37 2.61 17.19
CA LEU A 110 9.37 1.30 16.52
C LEU A 110 10.65 0.51 16.80
N LYS A 111 11.82 1.16 16.77
CA LYS A 111 13.10 0.51 17.11
C LYS A 111 13.12 0.01 18.55
N ARG A 112 12.72 0.85 19.51
CA ARG A 112 12.60 0.44 20.91
C ARG A 112 11.65 -0.73 21.08
N LYS A 113 10.51 -0.71 20.38
CA LYS A 113 9.56 -1.83 20.39
C LYS A 113 10.13 -3.11 19.79
N ALA A 114 10.98 -3.00 18.77
CA ALA A 114 11.68 -4.16 18.22
C ALA A 114 12.65 -4.74 19.26
N GLU A 115 13.46 -3.89 19.89
CA GLU A 115 14.39 -4.28 20.97
C GLU A 115 13.67 -4.94 22.15
N GLU A 116 12.54 -4.37 22.59
CA GLU A 116 11.70 -4.91 23.68
C GLU A 116 11.20 -6.33 23.40
N ILE A 117 11.03 -6.72 22.13
CA ILE A 117 10.58 -8.06 21.74
C ILE A 117 11.69 -8.91 21.10
N GLU A 118 12.95 -8.55 21.35
CA GLU A 118 14.14 -9.26 20.87
C GLU A 118 14.23 -9.40 19.34
N MET A 119 13.76 -8.37 18.63
CA MET A 119 13.82 -8.25 17.18
C MET A 119 14.57 -6.98 16.76
N THR A 120 14.79 -6.80 15.46
CA THR A 120 15.40 -5.60 14.89
C THR A 120 14.48 -5.00 13.85
N PHE A 121 14.30 -3.68 13.91
CA PHE A 121 13.58 -2.94 12.87
C PHE A 121 14.56 -2.41 11.81
N GLU A 122 14.92 -3.28 10.85
CA GLU A 122 15.85 -2.96 9.77
C GLU A 122 15.41 -3.65 8.47
N PRO A 123 14.34 -3.16 7.82
CA PRO A 123 13.91 -3.71 6.53
C PRO A 123 14.99 -3.48 5.47
N GLU A 124 15.15 -4.41 4.53
CA GLU A 124 16.05 -4.24 3.38
C GLU A 124 15.59 -3.07 2.49
N ARG A 125 14.27 -2.89 2.35
CA ARG A 125 13.66 -1.84 1.52
C ARG A 125 12.42 -1.21 2.17
N ILE A 126 12.29 0.09 2.01
CA ILE A 126 11.07 0.84 2.34
C ILE A 126 10.57 1.57 1.10
N ILE A 127 9.27 1.45 0.82
CA ILE A 127 8.58 2.27 -0.19
C ILE A 127 7.76 3.34 0.49
N SER A 128 7.88 4.58 0.05
CA SER A 128 6.94 5.63 0.43
C SER A 128 6.63 6.57 -0.72
N ASP A 129 5.76 7.54 -0.47
CA ASP A 129 5.70 8.74 -1.29
C ASP A 129 7.02 9.55 -1.21
N PHE A 130 7.08 10.65 -1.97
CA PHE A 130 8.26 11.49 -2.08
C PHE A 130 8.29 12.62 -1.04
N GLU A 131 7.73 12.39 0.15
CA GLU A 131 7.69 13.40 1.21
C GLU A 131 9.06 13.59 1.86
N GLY A 132 9.61 14.81 1.79
CA GLY A 132 10.95 15.12 2.30
C GLY A 132 11.15 14.82 3.79
N GLY A 133 10.08 14.90 4.59
CA GLY A 133 10.07 14.52 6.00
C GLY A 133 10.39 13.03 6.20
N MET A 134 9.71 12.17 5.42
CA MET A 134 9.90 10.71 5.42
C MET A 134 11.28 10.34 4.88
N ILE A 135 11.67 10.88 3.71
CA ILE A 135 12.98 10.65 3.09
C ILE A 135 14.12 10.95 4.07
N SER A 136 14.07 12.13 4.70
CA SER A 136 15.08 12.53 5.68
C SER A 136 15.10 11.64 6.92
N THR A 137 13.97 11.04 7.28
CA THR A 137 13.87 10.16 8.45
C THR A 137 14.43 8.80 8.14
N VAL A 138 14.02 8.17 7.04
CA VAL A 138 14.55 6.87 6.60
C VAL A 138 16.07 6.95 6.48
N LYS A 139 16.61 7.96 5.80
CA LYS A 139 18.06 8.15 5.66
C LYS A 139 18.81 8.23 7.00
N LYS A 140 18.19 8.82 8.03
CA LYS A 140 18.81 9.02 9.36
C LYS A 140 18.59 7.83 10.30
N GLN A 141 17.42 7.22 10.23
CA GLN A 141 17.01 6.16 11.16
C GLN A 141 17.32 4.77 10.64
N LEU A 142 17.30 4.56 9.33
CA LEU A 142 17.50 3.27 8.71
C LEU A 142 18.58 3.40 7.60
N PRO A 143 19.84 3.69 7.97
CA PRO A 143 20.89 4.02 7.00
C PRO A 143 21.22 2.86 6.04
N ASN A 144 20.96 1.62 6.46
CA ASN A 144 21.19 0.41 5.64
C ASN A 144 19.96 0.01 4.81
N THR A 145 18.82 0.66 5.00
CA THR A 145 17.60 0.38 4.24
C THR A 145 17.61 1.13 2.91
N THR A 146 17.27 0.43 1.83
CA THR A 146 17.04 1.07 0.53
C THR A 146 15.71 1.82 0.55
N HIS A 147 15.74 3.15 0.40
CA HIS A 147 14.52 3.95 0.24
C HIS A 147 14.12 4.00 -1.23
N GLN A 148 12.99 3.38 -1.55
CA GLN A 148 12.36 3.39 -2.86
C GLN A 148 11.16 4.35 -2.86
N GLY A 149 10.99 5.10 -3.93
CA GLY A 149 9.81 5.90 -4.17
C GLY A 149 8.68 5.06 -4.75
N CYS A 150 7.44 5.46 -4.51
CA CYS A 150 6.28 4.77 -5.06
C CYS A 150 6.02 5.19 -6.52
N LEU A 151 5.96 4.21 -7.44
CA LEU A 151 5.72 4.44 -8.87
C LEU A 151 4.40 5.17 -9.14
N PHE A 152 3.35 4.85 -8.37
CA PHE A 152 2.05 5.53 -8.45
C PHE A 152 2.19 7.03 -8.22
N TYR A 153 2.85 7.45 -7.13
CA TYR A 153 3.02 8.87 -6.82
C TYR A 153 3.93 9.57 -7.82
N LEU A 154 4.90 8.87 -8.42
CA LEU A 154 5.70 9.37 -9.53
C LEU A 154 4.83 9.66 -10.75
N TYR A 155 4.08 8.67 -11.24
CA TYR A 155 3.18 8.82 -12.40
C TYR A 155 2.05 9.83 -12.15
N GLN A 156 1.53 9.90 -10.92
CA GLN A 156 0.58 10.93 -10.53
C GLN A 156 1.20 12.33 -10.61
N GLY A 157 2.45 12.49 -10.16
CA GLY A 157 3.21 13.73 -10.28
C GLY A 157 3.44 14.15 -11.73
N LEU A 158 3.82 13.21 -12.60
CA LEU A 158 3.95 13.46 -14.05
C LEU A 158 2.62 13.87 -14.67
N THR A 159 1.54 13.18 -14.32
CA THR A 159 0.18 13.50 -14.78
C THR A 159 -0.26 14.90 -14.37
N LYS A 160 -0.02 15.29 -13.10
CA LYS A 160 -0.29 16.65 -12.61
C LYS A 160 0.51 17.70 -13.38
N GLN A 161 1.77 17.42 -13.67
CA GLN A 161 2.60 18.33 -14.46
C GLN A 161 2.11 18.46 -15.91
N MET A 162 1.72 17.36 -16.56
CA MET A 162 1.14 17.40 -17.90
C MET A 162 -0.12 18.26 -17.95
N LYS A 163 -1.02 18.10 -16.97
CA LYS A 163 -2.23 18.94 -16.83
C LYS A 163 -1.88 20.42 -16.67
N LYS A 164 -0.91 20.75 -15.81
CA LYS A 164 -0.44 22.13 -15.59
C LYS A 164 0.14 22.77 -16.87
N LEU A 165 0.78 21.98 -17.72
CA LEU A 165 1.37 22.43 -18.98
C LEU A 165 0.39 22.43 -20.16
N GLY A 166 -0.86 22.01 -19.96
CA GLY A 166 -1.86 21.92 -21.03
C GLY A 166 -1.66 20.74 -21.99
N LEU A 167 -0.81 19.76 -21.64
CA LEU A 167 -0.53 18.60 -22.48
C LEU A 167 -1.58 17.48 -22.35
N TRP A 168 -2.38 17.49 -21.30
CA TRP A 168 -3.21 16.34 -20.92
C TRP A 168 -4.25 15.93 -21.96
N SER A 169 -4.96 16.89 -22.56
CA SER A 169 -5.96 16.58 -23.59
C SER A 169 -5.28 16.01 -24.84
N SER A 170 -4.24 16.69 -25.34
CA SER A 170 -3.47 16.22 -26.49
C SER A 170 -2.75 14.90 -26.25
N TYR A 171 -2.33 14.60 -25.02
CA TYR A 171 -1.74 13.31 -24.66
C TYR A 171 -2.71 12.14 -24.89
N LYS A 172 -4.01 12.36 -24.79
CA LYS A 172 -5.03 11.32 -25.04
C LYS A 172 -5.33 11.14 -26.53
N ASP A 173 -5.28 12.22 -27.29
CA ASP A 173 -5.79 12.25 -28.66
C ASP A 173 -4.68 12.21 -29.73
N HIS A 174 -3.42 12.47 -29.36
CA HIS A 174 -2.30 12.55 -30.30
C HIS A 174 -1.27 11.43 -30.09
N ASN A 175 -1.29 10.42 -30.96
CA ASN A 175 -0.48 9.20 -30.84
C ASN A 175 1.02 9.45 -30.64
N ASP A 176 1.65 10.36 -31.40
CA ASP A 176 3.10 10.61 -31.24
C ASP A 176 3.42 11.24 -29.88
N LEU A 177 2.56 12.14 -29.38
CA LEU A 177 2.74 12.78 -28.07
C LEU A 177 2.51 11.76 -26.96
N HIS A 178 1.47 10.95 -27.10
CA HIS A 178 1.16 9.85 -26.19
C HIS A 178 2.35 8.90 -26.04
N LEU A 179 2.88 8.42 -27.16
CA LEU A 179 4.04 7.53 -27.18
C LEU A 179 5.30 8.20 -26.62
N PHE A 180 5.57 9.45 -26.99
CA PHE A 180 6.72 10.18 -26.48
C PHE A 180 6.68 10.29 -24.95
N ILE A 181 5.55 10.70 -24.38
CA ILE A 181 5.37 10.80 -22.92
C ILE A 181 5.53 9.42 -22.27
N LYS A 182 4.99 8.35 -22.86
CA LYS A 182 5.18 6.98 -22.34
C LYS A 182 6.64 6.56 -22.35
N LYS A 183 7.41 6.91 -23.39
CA LYS A 183 8.87 6.69 -23.40
C LYS A 183 9.57 7.47 -22.28
N VAL A 184 9.16 8.71 -21.98
CA VAL A 184 9.69 9.48 -20.84
C VAL A 184 9.34 8.80 -19.51
N MET A 185 8.10 8.34 -19.35
CA MET A 185 7.68 7.60 -18.14
C MET A 185 8.46 6.29 -17.98
N ALA A 186 8.76 5.60 -19.09
CA ALA A 186 9.50 4.35 -19.11
C ALA A 186 10.98 4.47 -18.74
N ILE A 187 11.57 5.68 -18.71
CA ILE A 187 12.96 5.89 -18.26
C ILE A 187 13.19 5.29 -16.87
N VAL A 188 12.18 5.36 -15.99
CA VAL A 188 12.26 4.84 -14.62
C VAL A 188 12.32 3.31 -14.53
N LEU A 189 12.00 2.61 -15.63
CA LEU A 189 12.06 1.15 -15.76
C LEU A 189 13.40 0.66 -16.31
N LEU A 190 14.29 1.58 -16.70
CA LEU A 190 15.63 1.25 -17.17
C LEU A 190 16.60 1.06 -16.00
N LYS A 191 17.69 0.33 -16.25
CA LYS A 191 18.84 0.32 -15.32
C LYS A 191 19.35 1.74 -15.05
N PRO A 192 19.78 2.07 -13.81
CA PRO A 192 20.20 3.42 -13.43
C PRO A 192 21.26 4.05 -14.33
N LYS A 193 22.22 3.25 -14.81
CA LYS A 193 23.32 3.67 -15.71
C LYS A 193 22.85 4.11 -17.10
N VAL A 194 21.66 3.67 -17.54
CA VAL A 194 21.12 3.92 -18.89
C VAL A 194 20.18 5.13 -18.92
N MET A 195 19.61 5.51 -17.77
CA MET A 195 18.57 6.55 -17.69
C MET A 195 18.98 7.90 -18.29
N ASP A 196 20.24 8.34 -18.13
CA ASP A 196 20.71 9.61 -18.70
C ASP A 196 20.79 9.56 -20.22
N HIS A 197 21.30 8.46 -20.77
CA HIS A 197 21.35 8.25 -22.22
C HIS A 197 19.96 8.22 -22.82
N ALA A 198 19.00 7.57 -22.15
CA ALA A 198 17.60 7.56 -22.56
C ALA A 198 16.97 8.96 -22.55
N TYR A 199 17.22 9.75 -21.50
CA TYR A 199 16.76 11.14 -21.43
C TYR A 199 17.32 11.99 -22.59
N GLN A 200 18.62 11.89 -22.87
CA GLN A 200 19.27 12.64 -23.95
C GLN A 200 18.78 12.19 -25.34
N LEU A 201 18.55 10.89 -25.53
CA LEU A 201 17.96 10.35 -26.74
C LEU A 201 16.59 10.98 -26.99
N LEU A 202 15.70 10.97 -26.00
CA LEU A 202 14.36 11.55 -26.12
C LEU A 202 14.40 13.06 -26.35
N LEU A 203 15.31 13.78 -25.69
CA LEU A 203 15.52 15.22 -25.91
C LEU A 203 15.83 15.52 -27.38
N ASN A 204 16.74 14.74 -27.99
CA ASN A 204 17.09 14.90 -29.40
C ASN A 204 15.97 14.50 -30.36
N GLN A 205 15.17 13.48 -30.01
CA GLN A 205 14.08 13.00 -30.84
C GLN A 205 12.96 14.03 -31.00
N TYR A 206 12.41 14.56 -29.89
CA TYR A 206 11.24 15.46 -30.01
C TYR A 206 11.58 16.79 -30.68
N LEU A 207 12.84 17.26 -30.56
CA LEU A 207 13.31 18.46 -31.23
C LEU A 207 13.37 18.30 -32.76
N LYS A 208 13.62 17.08 -33.25
CA LYS A 208 13.68 16.76 -34.69
C LYS A 208 12.34 16.30 -35.27
N GLN A 209 11.41 15.83 -34.44
CA GLN A 209 10.15 15.26 -34.89
C GLN A 209 9.13 16.33 -35.26
N ARG A 210 8.91 16.53 -36.57
CA ARG A 210 7.97 17.54 -37.12
C ARG A 210 6.56 17.46 -36.51
N ARG A 211 6.07 16.24 -36.22
CA ARG A 211 4.73 16.02 -35.63
C ARG A 211 4.60 16.52 -34.19
N LEU A 212 5.70 16.65 -33.45
CA LEU A 212 5.71 17.19 -32.08
C LEU A 212 6.01 18.69 -32.01
N LYS A 213 6.25 19.35 -33.15
CA LYS A 213 6.64 20.77 -33.21
C LYS A 213 5.66 21.69 -32.51
N GLN A 214 4.35 21.40 -32.59
CA GLN A 214 3.31 22.19 -31.92
C GLN A 214 3.36 22.12 -30.39
N PHE A 215 4.00 21.09 -29.82
CA PHE A 215 4.13 20.87 -28.38
C PHE A 215 5.52 21.21 -27.85
N ILE A 216 6.43 21.73 -28.68
CA ILE A 216 7.86 21.83 -28.37
C ILE A 216 8.11 22.59 -27.05
N VAL A 217 7.41 23.72 -26.83
CA VAL A 217 7.56 24.54 -25.61
C VAL A 217 7.10 23.77 -24.37
N GLN A 218 5.95 23.09 -24.45
CA GLN A 218 5.38 22.33 -23.35
C GLN A 218 6.22 21.09 -23.05
N LEU A 219 6.71 20.39 -24.08
CA LEU A 219 7.59 19.23 -23.94
C LEU A 219 8.94 19.63 -23.34
N THR A 220 9.55 20.74 -23.76
CA THR A 220 10.78 21.24 -23.14
C THR A 220 10.58 21.52 -21.65
N LYS A 221 9.47 22.17 -21.27
CA LYS A 221 9.12 22.41 -19.86
C LYS A 221 8.88 21.12 -19.09
N PHE A 222 8.24 20.13 -19.72
CA PHE A 222 7.97 18.82 -19.11
C PHE A 222 9.27 18.02 -18.89
N MET A 223 10.14 17.96 -19.89
CA MET A 223 11.45 17.29 -19.81
C MET A 223 12.35 17.93 -18.75
N PHE A 224 12.42 19.27 -18.73
CA PHE A 224 13.17 19.99 -17.69
C PHE A 224 12.62 19.71 -16.28
N TYR A 225 11.30 19.67 -16.13
CA TYR A 225 10.69 19.23 -14.87
C TYR A 225 11.08 17.80 -14.51
N PHE A 226 11.02 16.87 -15.47
CA PHE A 226 11.35 15.47 -15.24
C PHE A 226 12.79 15.31 -14.74
N GLN A 227 13.74 15.94 -15.43
CA GLN A 227 15.15 15.92 -15.07
C GLN A 227 15.38 16.53 -13.68
N LYS A 228 14.84 17.73 -13.44
CA LYS A 228 15.04 18.47 -12.19
C LYS A 228 14.41 17.78 -10.98
N GLN A 229 13.20 17.24 -11.14
CA GLN A 229 12.42 16.69 -10.04
C GLN A 229 12.79 15.24 -9.74
N TRP A 230 13.02 14.43 -10.77
CA TRP A 230 13.10 12.97 -10.64
C TRP A 230 14.53 12.46 -10.88
N MET A 231 15.25 12.99 -11.88
CA MET A 231 16.60 12.51 -12.21
C MET A 231 17.74 13.15 -11.38
N ALA A 232 17.42 14.10 -10.50
CA ALA A 232 18.40 14.67 -9.57
C ALA A 232 19.00 13.58 -8.66
N SER A 233 20.28 13.67 -8.32
CA SER A 233 21.02 12.64 -7.58
C SER A 233 20.35 12.20 -6.27
N SER A 234 19.64 13.11 -5.59
CA SER A 234 18.91 12.80 -4.34
C SER A 234 17.65 11.95 -4.53
N MET A 235 17.05 11.98 -5.72
CA MET A 235 15.80 11.25 -6.03
C MET A 235 16.05 10.05 -6.95
N ARG A 236 17.15 10.07 -7.72
CA ARG A 236 17.44 9.09 -8.77
C ARG A 236 17.45 7.65 -8.24
N SER A 237 18.08 7.41 -7.09
CA SER A 237 18.11 6.09 -6.46
C SER A 237 16.73 5.59 -6.02
N MET A 238 15.78 6.51 -5.79
CA MET A 238 14.42 6.20 -5.36
C MET A 238 13.46 5.94 -6.53
N ILE A 239 13.85 6.22 -7.77
CA ILE A 239 12.94 6.14 -8.92
C ILE A 239 13.36 5.09 -9.95
N THR A 240 14.36 4.27 -9.65
CA THR A 240 14.67 3.11 -10.49
C THR A 240 13.72 1.98 -10.13
N PHE A 241 13.06 1.38 -11.11
CA PHE A 241 12.12 0.27 -10.94
C PHE A 241 12.49 -0.94 -11.80
N TYR A 242 13.71 -0.98 -12.33
CA TYR A 242 14.23 -2.11 -13.08
C TYR A 242 14.27 -3.41 -12.24
N ASP A 243 14.68 -3.32 -10.97
CA ASP A 243 14.91 -4.43 -10.05
C ASP A 243 13.92 -4.43 -8.87
N VAL A 244 12.82 -3.68 -9.00
CA VAL A 244 11.80 -3.54 -7.95
C VAL A 244 10.62 -4.43 -8.30
N ASP A 245 10.20 -5.30 -7.38
CA ASP A 245 8.97 -6.06 -7.56
C ASP A 245 7.77 -5.09 -7.54
N LEU A 246 7.20 -4.79 -8.71
CA LEU A 246 6.12 -3.81 -8.87
C LEU A 246 4.77 -4.24 -8.24
N LYS A 247 4.68 -5.43 -7.64
CA LYS A 247 3.54 -5.86 -6.80
C LYS A 247 3.29 -4.95 -5.58
N GLN A 248 4.16 -3.99 -5.36
CA GLN A 248 4.22 -3.14 -4.17
C GLN A 248 3.48 -1.80 -4.32
N ILE A 249 2.73 -1.61 -5.42
CA ILE A 249 2.02 -0.37 -5.72
C ILE A 249 0.62 -0.41 -5.08
N ILE A 250 0.33 0.56 -4.21
CA ILE A 250 -0.70 0.43 -3.15
C ILE A 250 -2.00 1.15 -3.47
N GLY A 251 -3.11 0.42 -3.25
CA GLY A 251 -4.49 0.92 -3.13
C GLY A 251 -5.15 0.70 -1.75
N TYR A 252 -4.38 0.57 -0.65
CA TYR A 252 -4.94 0.34 0.70
C TYR A 252 -5.77 1.53 1.19
N ASN A 253 -5.28 2.75 0.95
CA ASN A 253 -5.92 3.98 1.41
C ASN A 253 -7.36 4.10 0.92
N SER A 254 -7.64 3.77 -0.34
CA SER A 254 -9.00 3.81 -0.90
C SER A 254 -9.95 2.83 -0.20
N ALA A 255 -9.46 1.63 0.17
CA ALA A 255 -10.25 0.65 0.90
C ALA A 255 -10.56 1.10 2.34
N LEU A 256 -9.59 1.69 3.02
CA LEU A 256 -9.80 2.26 4.36
C LEU A 256 -10.78 3.45 4.31
N GLN A 257 -10.65 4.34 3.31
CA GLN A 257 -11.56 5.48 3.13
C GLN A 257 -13.01 5.05 2.87
N ARG A 258 -13.23 4.00 2.06
CA ARG A 258 -14.57 3.46 1.82
C ARG A 258 -15.19 2.89 3.10
N ARG A 259 -14.41 2.14 3.88
CA ARG A 259 -14.87 1.54 5.16
C ARG A 259 -15.17 2.59 6.23
N ALA A 260 -14.46 3.71 6.21
CA ALA A 260 -14.78 4.84 7.08
C ALA A 260 -16.16 5.46 6.78
N GLN A 261 -16.69 5.29 5.57
CA GLN A 261 -18.01 5.79 5.09
C GLN A 261 -18.24 7.31 5.18
N GLN A 262 -17.34 8.06 5.81
CA GLN A 262 -17.42 9.51 5.98
C GLN A 262 -16.01 10.13 6.06
N ASN A 263 -15.96 11.43 5.81
CA ASN A 263 -14.74 12.22 6.01
C ASN A 263 -14.64 12.70 7.47
N HIS A 264 -13.42 12.81 7.96
CA HIS A 264 -13.05 13.32 9.27
C HIS A 264 -13.78 12.62 10.42
N LEU A 265 -13.41 11.35 10.65
CA LEU A 265 -13.91 10.59 11.78
C LEU A 265 -13.63 11.31 13.11
N SER A 266 -14.50 11.09 14.09
CA SER A 266 -14.13 11.37 15.47
C SER A 266 -12.93 10.50 15.85
N ILE A 267 -12.16 10.91 16.86
CA ILE A 267 -11.03 10.11 17.33
C ILE A 267 -11.47 8.71 17.79
N TRP A 268 -12.64 8.61 18.44
CA TRP A 268 -13.20 7.35 18.90
C TRP A 268 -13.64 6.45 17.74
N ALA A 269 -14.35 7.00 16.76
CA ALA A 269 -14.77 6.25 15.57
C ALA A 269 -13.56 5.79 14.71
N LEU A 270 -12.49 6.60 14.65
CA LEU A 270 -11.27 6.16 13.98
C LEU A 270 -10.63 4.99 14.75
N ILE A 271 -10.48 5.09 16.07
CA ILE A 271 -9.85 4.03 16.86
C ILE A 271 -10.66 2.72 16.76
N GLU A 272 -12.00 2.79 16.81
CA GLU A 272 -12.87 1.62 16.57
C GLU A 272 -12.63 1.01 15.20
N LEU A 273 -12.56 1.83 14.14
CA LEU A 273 -12.23 1.34 12.80
C LEU A 273 -10.86 0.65 12.78
N LEU A 274 -9.84 1.21 13.45
CA LEU A 274 -8.50 0.61 13.50
C LEU A 274 -8.49 -0.72 14.27
N ILE A 275 -9.28 -0.85 15.33
CA ILE A 275 -9.47 -2.11 16.07
C ILE A 275 -10.12 -3.15 15.16
N THR A 276 -11.17 -2.79 14.42
CA THR A 276 -11.81 -3.68 13.43
C THR A 276 -10.83 -4.12 12.34
N GLU A 277 -9.98 -3.21 11.86
CA GLU A 277 -8.93 -3.54 10.90
C GLU A 277 -7.89 -4.52 11.49
N GLU A 278 -7.47 -4.34 12.74
CA GLU A 278 -6.57 -5.27 13.43
C GLU A 278 -7.16 -6.68 13.49
N THR A 279 -8.43 -6.79 13.88
CA THR A 279 -9.11 -8.08 13.96
C THR A 279 -9.21 -8.76 12.60
N ALA A 280 -9.52 -8.01 11.54
CA ALA A 280 -9.53 -8.53 10.18
C ALA A 280 -8.15 -9.04 9.73
N VAL A 281 -7.07 -8.33 10.10
CA VAL A 281 -5.69 -8.76 9.84
C VAL A 281 -5.35 -10.04 10.60
N ARG A 282 -5.76 -10.14 11.86
CA ARG A 282 -5.56 -11.31 12.71
C ARG A 282 -6.27 -12.55 12.19
N ILE A 283 -7.55 -12.44 11.85
CA ILE A 283 -8.33 -13.54 11.24
C ILE A 283 -7.62 -14.06 10.00
N LYS A 284 -7.14 -13.15 9.15
CA LYS A 284 -6.43 -13.51 7.93
C LYS A 284 -5.11 -14.22 8.20
N HIS A 285 -4.33 -13.74 9.17
CA HIS A 285 -3.10 -14.41 9.60
C HIS A 285 -3.39 -15.87 10.02
N PHE A 286 -4.40 -16.09 10.86
CA PHE A 286 -4.83 -17.42 11.29
C PHE A 286 -5.31 -18.31 10.12
N GLN A 287 -6.08 -17.75 9.17
CA GLN A 287 -6.51 -18.48 7.98
C GLN A 287 -5.31 -18.96 7.14
N LEU A 288 -4.28 -18.11 7.00
CA LEU A 288 -3.09 -18.44 6.23
C LEU A 288 -2.23 -19.50 6.91
N LEU A 289 -2.02 -19.42 8.23
CA LEU A 289 -1.31 -20.44 8.98
C LEU A 289 -1.98 -21.82 8.88
N ASN A 290 -3.32 -21.84 8.79
CA ASN A 290 -4.10 -23.07 8.67
C ASN A 290 -4.28 -23.57 7.21
N GLY A 291 -3.48 -23.06 6.27
CA GLY A 291 -3.53 -23.49 4.86
C GLY A 291 -4.81 -23.07 4.12
N LYS A 292 -5.67 -22.23 4.72
CA LYS A 292 -6.88 -21.70 4.11
C LYS A 292 -6.56 -20.44 3.32
N THR A 293 -5.81 -20.60 2.23
CA THR A 293 -5.62 -19.48 1.29
C THR A 293 -6.92 -19.21 0.55
N ARG A 294 -7.55 -18.05 0.75
CA ARG A 294 -8.38 -17.47 -0.32
C ARG A 294 -7.46 -17.31 -1.52
N ARG A 295 -7.79 -17.97 -2.64
CA ARG A 295 -7.12 -17.74 -3.92
C ARG A 295 -7.23 -16.25 -4.22
N VAL A 296 -6.13 -15.51 -4.06
CA VAL A 296 -6.01 -14.21 -4.74
C VAL A 296 -6.30 -14.48 -6.21
N ASN A 297 -7.03 -13.57 -6.86
CA ASN A 297 -7.43 -13.75 -8.25
C ASN A 297 -6.17 -14.00 -9.09
N LYS A 298 -5.96 -15.25 -9.52
CA LYS A 298 -4.69 -15.74 -10.09
C LYS A 298 -4.23 -14.86 -11.27
N ALA A 299 -5.17 -14.37 -12.06
CA ALA A 299 -4.94 -13.47 -13.18
C ALA A 299 -4.12 -12.21 -12.80
N VAL A 300 -4.52 -11.47 -11.76
CA VAL A 300 -3.85 -10.20 -11.40
C VAL A 300 -2.42 -10.42 -10.88
N ARG A 301 -2.20 -11.57 -10.22
CA ARG A 301 -0.86 -12.01 -9.78
C ARG A 301 0.06 -12.26 -10.96
N ASP A 302 -0.48 -12.95 -11.97
CA ASP A 302 0.26 -13.36 -13.15
C ASP A 302 0.60 -12.14 -14.00
N ASP A 303 -0.30 -11.15 -14.11
CA ASP A 303 -0.10 -9.92 -14.90
C ASP A 303 1.07 -9.05 -14.39
N VAL A 304 1.12 -8.73 -13.08
CA VAL A 304 2.21 -7.87 -12.53
C VAL A 304 3.55 -8.60 -12.53
N LEU A 305 3.54 -9.91 -12.26
CA LEU A 305 4.77 -10.72 -12.35
C LEU A 305 5.29 -10.77 -13.78
N GLU A 306 4.39 -10.85 -14.76
CA GLU A 306 4.75 -10.82 -16.17
C GLU A 306 5.30 -9.46 -16.59
N ILE A 307 4.73 -8.35 -16.10
CA ILE A 307 5.28 -7.01 -16.34
C ILE A 307 6.71 -6.90 -15.78
N ASN A 308 6.98 -7.35 -14.55
CA ASN A 308 8.32 -7.35 -13.98
C ASN A 308 9.31 -8.16 -14.83
N LYS A 309 8.90 -9.35 -15.30
CA LYS A 309 9.73 -10.18 -16.18
C LYS A 309 10.06 -9.47 -17.49
N LYS A 310 9.05 -8.86 -18.13
CA LYS A 310 9.24 -8.09 -19.37
C LYS A 310 10.17 -6.90 -19.19
N ILE A 311 10.08 -6.19 -18.05
CA ILE A 311 11.02 -5.10 -17.73
C ILE A 311 12.46 -5.61 -17.69
N ILE A 312 12.69 -6.73 -17.00
CA ILE A 312 14.01 -7.35 -16.90
C ILE A 312 14.48 -7.81 -18.29
N GLU A 313 13.62 -8.50 -19.04
CA GLU A 313 13.91 -9.02 -20.39
C GLU A 313 14.30 -7.89 -21.35
N TYR A 314 13.52 -6.81 -21.43
CA TYR A 314 13.81 -5.71 -22.36
C TYR A 314 15.10 -4.96 -22.00
N ASN A 315 15.41 -4.82 -20.72
CA ASN A 315 16.69 -4.27 -20.29
C ASN A 315 17.86 -5.22 -20.61
N GLN A 316 17.66 -6.53 -20.47
CA GLN A 316 18.68 -7.54 -20.75
C GLN A 316 19.01 -7.58 -22.26
N LYS A 317 17.98 -7.60 -23.11
CA LYS A 317 18.15 -7.52 -24.58
C LYS A 317 18.93 -6.29 -25.03
N PHE A 318 18.73 -5.16 -24.36
CA PHE A 318 19.52 -3.95 -24.63
C PHE A 318 20.98 -4.09 -24.18
N GLU A 319 21.24 -4.72 -23.03
CA GLU A 319 22.61 -4.95 -22.56
C GLU A 319 23.37 -5.99 -23.38
N ASP A 320 22.67 -6.95 -23.95
CA ASP A 320 23.21 -7.98 -24.83
C ASP A 320 23.32 -7.49 -26.30
N ASP A 321 23.11 -6.19 -26.54
CA ASP A 321 23.13 -5.53 -27.85
C ASP A 321 22.15 -6.12 -28.90
N GLU A 322 21.13 -6.87 -28.46
CA GLU A 322 20.10 -7.46 -29.33
C GLU A 322 19.14 -6.39 -29.89
N ILE A 323 18.89 -5.33 -29.12
CA ILE A 323 18.00 -4.22 -29.49
C ILE A 323 18.66 -2.89 -29.18
N GLN A 324 18.30 -1.86 -29.95
CA GLN A 324 18.77 -0.50 -29.70
C GLN A 324 18.04 0.14 -28.50
N LEU A 325 18.63 1.17 -27.89
CA LEU A 325 18.02 1.86 -26.74
C LEU A 325 16.61 2.40 -27.03
N ASP A 326 16.36 2.88 -28.26
CA ASP A 326 15.04 3.39 -28.64
C ASP A 326 13.98 2.28 -28.70
N GLU A 327 14.38 1.08 -29.14
CA GLU A 327 13.53 -0.11 -29.21
C GLU A 327 13.25 -0.67 -27.80
N CYS A 328 14.25 -0.65 -26.92
CA CYS A 328 14.07 -0.95 -25.50
C CYS A 328 13.07 0.00 -24.84
N LEU A 329 13.22 1.32 -25.05
CA LEU A 329 12.29 2.33 -24.55
C LEU A 329 10.89 2.16 -25.12
N LEU A 330 10.75 1.82 -26.40
CA LEU A 330 9.46 1.53 -27.01
C LEU A 330 8.79 0.31 -26.35
N SER A 331 9.56 -0.75 -26.10
CA SER A 331 9.08 -1.97 -25.45
C SER A 331 8.64 -1.70 -24.01
N LEU A 332 9.44 -0.98 -23.22
CA LEU A 332 9.09 -0.56 -21.86
C LEU A 332 7.91 0.42 -21.83
N ALA A 333 7.83 1.34 -22.79
CA ALA A 333 6.70 2.26 -22.92
C ALA A 333 5.38 1.50 -23.11
N SER A 334 5.38 0.36 -23.81
CA SER A 334 4.16 -0.44 -23.97
C SER A 334 3.54 -0.89 -22.63
N LEU A 335 4.38 -1.11 -21.60
CA LEU A 335 3.97 -1.55 -20.26
C LEU A 335 3.41 -0.42 -19.38
N VAL A 336 3.62 0.85 -19.75
CA VAL A 336 3.28 2.00 -18.89
C VAL A 336 1.79 2.10 -18.64
N ASP A 337 0.94 1.81 -19.62
CA ASP A 337 -0.52 1.91 -19.44
C ASP A 337 -1.02 0.86 -18.45
N GLU A 338 -0.54 -0.38 -18.58
CA GLU A 338 -0.85 -1.47 -17.65
C GLU A 338 -0.39 -1.11 -16.23
N LEU A 339 0.80 -0.53 -16.08
CA LEU A 339 1.31 -0.07 -14.79
C LEU A 339 0.51 1.09 -14.21
N VAL A 340 0.09 2.06 -15.03
CA VAL A 340 -0.77 3.17 -14.60
C VAL A 340 -2.14 2.64 -14.17
N GLN A 341 -2.72 1.70 -14.92
CA GLN A 341 -4.00 1.08 -14.59
C GLN A 341 -3.91 0.22 -13.33
N ALA A 342 -2.87 -0.63 -13.21
CA ALA A 342 -2.63 -1.43 -12.01
C ALA A 342 -2.42 -0.54 -10.77
N ALA A 343 -1.73 0.58 -10.93
CA ALA A 343 -1.52 1.56 -9.87
C ALA A 343 -2.82 2.31 -9.48
N LEU A 344 -3.80 2.38 -10.38
CA LEU A 344 -5.11 3.01 -10.18
C LEU A 344 -6.22 2.00 -9.82
N ALA A 345 -5.94 0.69 -9.87
CA ALA A 345 -6.93 -0.37 -9.68
C ALA A 345 -7.32 -0.49 -8.19
N ASP A 346 -8.29 0.33 -7.80
CA ASP A 346 -8.90 0.43 -6.47
C ASP A 346 -9.59 -0.87 -5.99
N ASP A 347 -9.95 -1.77 -6.91
CA ASP A 347 -10.69 -3.02 -6.66
C ASP A 347 -9.83 -4.14 -6.08
N PHE A 348 -8.50 -3.98 -6.08
CA PHE A 348 -7.56 -5.02 -5.67
C PHE A 348 -7.75 -5.45 -4.20
N TYR A 349 -8.01 -4.49 -3.30
CA TYR A 349 -8.15 -4.77 -1.86
C TYR A 349 -9.51 -5.34 -1.45
N GLN A 350 -10.61 -4.98 -2.12
CA GLN A 350 -11.96 -5.46 -1.77
C GLN A 350 -12.09 -6.99 -1.90
N LYS A 351 -11.41 -7.57 -2.89
CA LYS A 351 -11.40 -9.03 -3.10
C LYS A 351 -10.59 -9.78 -2.03
N ILE A 352 -9.70 -9.07 -1.34
CA ILE A 352 -8.68 -9.62 -0.44
C ILE A 352 -9.03 -9.41 1.04
N TYR A 353 -9.82 -8.40 1.38
CA TYR A 353 -10.34 -8.12 2.72
C TYR A 353 -11.86 -7.93 2.65
N PRO A 354 -12.69 -8.95 2.92
CA PRO A 354 -14.08 -8.69 3.22
C PRO A 354 -14.12 -7.84 4.49
N SER A 355 -14.84 -6.72 4.46
CA SER A 355 -15.18 -6.00 5.68
C SER A 355 -15.92 -6.96 6.60
N VAL A 356 -15.40 -7.20 7.81
CA VAL A 356 -16.24 -7.68 8.91
C VAL A 356 -17.13 -6.50 9.26
N ALA A 357 -18.22 -6.34 8.51
CA ALA A 357 -19.17 -5.24 8.67
C ALA A 357 -20.24 -5.57 9.72
N SER A 358 -20.15 -6.75 10.34
CA SER A 358 -21.17 -7.36 11.18
C SER A 358 -20.60 -7.62 12.55
N GLU A 359 -21.13 -6.91 13.56
CA GLU A 359 -20.80 -7.14 14.98
C GLU A 359 -21.05 -8.62 15.36
N ILE A 360 -22.09 -9.25 14.80
CA ILE A 360 -22.40 -10.67 15.03
C ILE A 360 -21.28 -11.59 14.48
N LEU A 361 -20.73 -11.28 13.31
CA LEU A 361 -19.61 -12.05 12.76
C LEU A 361 -18.33 -11.83 13.58
N LEU A 362 -18.11 -10.60 14.05
CA LEU A 362 -16.99 -10.24 14.91
C LEU A 362 -17.07 -10.97 16.26
N ASP A 363 -18.21 -10.94 16.93
CA ASP A 363 -18.43 -11.58 18.24
C ASP A 363 -18.29 -13.10 18.17
N ASN A 364 -18.90 -13.75 17.17
CA ASN A 364 -18.76 -15.20 16.98
C ASN A 364 -17.32 -15.63 16.65
N LEU A 365 -16.55 -14.77 15.96
CA LEU A 365 -15.14 -15.01 15.67
C LEU A 365 -14.25 -14.76 16.90
N LEU A 366 -14.58 -13.78 17.73
CA LEU A 366 -13.87 -13.50 18.98
C LEU A 366 -14.09 -14.64 19.99
N ASP A 367 -15.31 -15.16 20.11
CA ASP A 367 -15.62 -16.32 20.95
C ASP A 367 -14.82 -17.56 20.50
N PHE A 368 -14.74 -17.82 19.20
CA PHE A 368 -13.94 -18.93 18.65
C PHE A 368 -12.43 -18.77 18.88
N VAL A 369 -11.90 -17.54 18.80
CA VAL A 369 -10.48 -17.25 19.03
C VAL A 369 -10.13 -17.32 20.53
N GLN A 370 -11.08 -17.01 21.42
CA GLN A 370 -10.90 -17.06 22.87
C GLN A 370 -11.08 -18.47 23.45
N ASP A 371 -11.95 -19.30 22.88
CA ASP A 371 -12.11 -20.72 23.23
C ASP A 371 -12.53 -21.55 22.01
N ILE A 372 -11.62 -22.36 21.47
CA ILE A 372 -11.83 -23.25 20.32
C ILE A 372 -13.02 -24.22 20.55
N ASN A 373 -13.38 -24.50 21.81
CA ASN A 373 -14.48 -25.40 22.15
C ASN A 373 -15.85 -24.70 22.21
N ASN A 374 -15.88 -23.37 22.27
CA ASN A 374 -17.11 -22.60 22.38
C ASN A 374 -17.67 -22.33 20.97
N ARG A 375 -18.43 -23.30 20.44
CA ARG A 375 -19.06 -23.18 19.12
C ARG A 375 -20.33 -22.32 19.22
N PRO A 376 -20.58 -21.37 18.31
CA PRO A 376 -21.81 -20.57 18.32
C PRO A 376 -23.04 -21.48 18.23
N LYS A 377 -24.09 -21.15 18.99
CA LYS A 377 -25.26 -22.02 19.25
C LYS A 377 -26.09 -22.43 18.02
N GLU A 378 -25.83 -21.83 16.85
CA GLU A 378 -26.45 -22.18 15.57
C GLU A 378 -25.53 -23.00 14.64
N SER A 379 -24.47 -23.60 15.19
CA SER A 379 -23.53 -24.43 14.43
C SER A 379 -23.94 -25.91 14.39
N GLY A 380 -24.42 -26.37 13.24
CA GLY A 380 -24.51 -27.80 12.93
C GLY A 380 -23.17 -28.29 12.36
N VAL A 381 -22.62 -29.38 12.91
CA VAL A 381 -21.70 -30.25 12.17
C VAL A 381 -22.57 -31.34 11.57
N ASP A 382 -23.04 -31.14 10.35
CA ASP A 382 -23.77 -32.20 9.66
C ASP A 382 -22.76 -33.16 9.02
N HIS A 383 -22.61 -34.32 9.65
CA HIS A 383 -21.78 -35.39 9.13
C HIS A 383 -22.47 -35.99 7.89
N GLY A 384 -22.03 -35.56 6.70
CA GLY A 384 -22.19 -36.39 5.50
C GLY A 384 -23.27 -35.98 4.50
N THR A 385 -23.75 -34.74 4.48
CA THR A 385 -24.63 -34.28 3.38
C THR A 385 -23.90 -33.36 2.40
N LEU A 386 -23.70 -33.85 1.16
CA LEU A 386 -23.15 -33.10 0.02
C LEU A 386 -24.02 -31.87 -0.31
N TYR A 387 -23.59 -30.67 0.07
CA TYR A 387 -24.20 -29.44 -0.41
C TYR A 387 -23.87 -29.22 -1.90
N LYS A 388 -24.89 -29.23 -2.76
CA LYS A 388 -24.85 -28.65 -4.10
C LYS A 388 -25.20 -27.17 -3.98
N LYS A 389 -24.32 -26.29 -4.48
CA LYS A 389 -24.68 -24.87 -4.67
C LYS A 389 -25.89 -24.75 -5.62
N PRO A 390 -26.64 -23.63 -5.61
CA PRO A 390 -27.71 -23.37 -6.58
C PRO A 390 -27.26 -23.47 -8.04
N ASN A 391 -25.96 -23.34 -8.31
CA ASN A 391 -25.33 -23.51 -9.63
C ASN A 391 -24.77 -24.93 -9.89
N GLY A 392 -25.13 -25.92 -9.07
CA GLY A 392 -24.80 -27.33 -9.27
C GLY A 392 -23.39 -27.77 -8.87
N ARG A 393 -22.49 -26.87 -8.41
CA ARG A 393 -21.14 -27.27 -7.96
C ARG A 393 -21.17 -27.98 -6.61
N GLN A 394 -20.60 -29.18 -6.55
CA GLN A 394 -20.32 -29.93 -5.31
C GLN A 394 -19.05 -29.39 -4.63
N ILE A 395 -19.06 -29.36 -3.30
CA ILE A 395 -17.89 -29.07 -2.46
C ILE A 395 -17.42 -30.39 -1.84
N ASP A 396 -16.11 -30.62 -1.89
CA ASP A 396 -15.44 -31.77 -1.29
C ASP A 396 -15.68 -31.81 0.23
N SER A 397 -16.09 -32.98 0.75
CA SER A 397 -16.46 -33.26 2.14
C SER A 397 -15.29 -33.20 3.13
N SER A 398 -14.07 -32.98 2.64
CA SER A 398 -12.85 -32.86 3.46
C SER A 398 -12.71 -31.53 4.22
N ARG A 399 -13.59 -30.54 3.98
CA ARG A 399 -13.49 -29.20 4.57
C ARG A 399 -14.65 -28.90 5.50
N ARG A 400 -14.37 -28.79 6.80
CA ARG A 400 -15.30 -28.18 7.76
C ARG A 400 -15.44 -26.70 7.42
N TYR A 401 -16.65 -26.18 7.49
CA TYR A 401 -16.95 -24.76 7.35
C TYR A 401 -18.07 -24.41 8.33
N TYR A 402 -18.08 -23.16 8.78
CA TYR A 402 -19.13 -22.56 9.58
C TYR A 402 -19.97 -21.68 8.64
N LEU A 403 -21.26 -21.96 8.55
CA LEU A 403 -22.20 -21.07 7.88
C LEU A 403 -22.71 -20.07 8.92
N VAL A 404 -22.44 -18.78 8.71
CA VAL A 404 -23.01 -17.70 9.52
C VAL A 404 -24.10 -17.06 8.69
N ARG A 405 -25.33 -17.06 9.22
CA ARG A 405 -26.48 -16.42 8.58
C ARG A 405 -26.85 -15.18 9.38
N GLU A 406 -26.89 -14.04 8.71
CA GLU A 406 -27.29 -12.78 9.32
C GLU A 406 -28.83 -12.68 9.44
N PRO A 407 -29.34 -11.77 10.30
CA PRO A 407 -30.79 -11.55 10.46
C PRO A 407 -31.49 -11.12 9.17
N ASP A 408 -30.75 -10.54 8.23
CA ASP A 408 -31.22 -10.15 6.89
C ASP A 408 -31.16 -11.31 5.87
N SER A 409 -30.84 -12.53 6.32
CA SER A 409 -30.63 -13.74 5.54
C SER A 409 -29.35 -13.79 4.69
N THR A 410 -28.41 -12.87 4.88
CA THR A 410 -27.09 -12.93 4.22
C THR A 410 -26.27 -14.09 4.79
N GLU A 411 -25.69 -14.92 3.91
CA GLU A 411 -24.90 -16.10 4.31
C GLU A 411 -23.40 -15.92 4.08
N PHE A 412 -22.62 -16.18 5.13
CA PHE A 412 -21.16 -16.21 5.11
C PHE A 412 -20.66 -17.62 5.35
N ASN A 413 -19.74 -18.07 4.50
CA ASN A 413 -19.01 -19.31 4.73
C ASN A 413 -17.67 -18.98 5.41
N LEU A 414 -17.60 -19.20 6.71
CA LEU A 414 -16.39 -19.19 7.51
C LEU A 414 -15.74 -20.57 7.42
N TYR A 415 -14.89 -20.76 6.40
CA TYR A 415 -14.19 -22.02 6.22
C TYR A 415 -13.26 -22.35 7.37
#